data_AF-X6L721-F1
#
_entry.id   AF-X6L721-F1
#
_cell.length_a   1.000
_cell.length_b   1.000
_cell.length_c   1.000
_cell.angle_alpha   90.00
_cell.angle_beta   90.00
_cell.angle_gamma   90.00
#
_symmetry.space_group_name_H-M   'P 1'
#
loop_
_entity.id
_entity.type
_entity.pdbx_description
1 polymer ?
#
loop_
_entity_poly.entity_id
_entity_poly.type
_entity_poly.pdbx_seq_one_letter_code
_entity_poly.pdbx_strand_id
1 'polypeptide(L)'
;NKAASNLLSKSDKDLIRTLRQFLARMEICLFNSEISKLDREVYIKYALPYAFKLIDNCSELMEFVNSKKAKLELHVQAVLLKIFEERVGELLPPLVNVMWGMAIDPKLASEILPHIYRLLITLNSLMRDLPNILVSERDFVLGKYDRIMVDRTTVAESPHPVQRGTTEKAVSVPGAKSMKLIIDSQTFNSSAPGASLTLYRRPNQQEPIEGANFITTPNRPIIVSGDTVCIVFNSGYQSNAWGFKVTVSATTEEVRYELPWILDLTKSCTLLASKCAGVYILAFKNSIAKCVTNPVFLFLYFMMKIYSNPFLILTLF
;
A
#
# COMPACT_ATOMS: atom_id res chain seq x y z
N ASN A 1 0.37 -1.08 -26.58
CA ASN A 1 0.61 -2.51 -26.27
C ASN A 1 -0.33 -3.05 -25.19
N LYS A 2 -1.63 -3.11 -25.50
CA LYS A 2 -2.72 -3.67 -24.65
C LYS A 2 -2.85 -5.21 -24.76
N ALA A 3 -1.92 -5.88 -25.43
CA ALA A 3 -2.08 -7.28 -25.85
C ALA A 3 -1.42 -8.31 -24.91
N ALA A 4 -0.58 -7.89 -23.95
CA ALA A 4 0.14 -8.82 -23.06
C ALA A 4 -0.62 -9.17 -21.77
N SER A 5 -1.68 -8.43 -21.41
CA SER A 5 -2.42 -8.62 -20.14
C SER A 5 -3.47 -9.75 -20.16
N ASN A 6 -3.63 -10.46 -21.28
CA ASN A 6 -4.71 -11.44 -21.49
C ASN A 6 -4.28 -12.92 -21.48
N LEU A 7 -3.03 -13.23 -21.11
CA LEU A 7 -2.48 -14.59 -21.13
C LEU A 7 -2.57 -15.36 -19.80
N LEU A 8 -3.36 -14.87 -18.84
CA LEU A 8 -3.61 -15.56 -17.57
C LEU A 8 -4.95 -16.29 -17.63
N SER A 9 -4.90 -17.62 -17.48
CA SER A 9 -6.11 -18.43 -17.33
C SER A 9 -6.90 -17.95 -16.09
N LYS A 10 -8.22 -18.09 -16.12
CA LYS A 10 -9.11 -17.66 -15.03
C LYS A 10 -8.70 -18.32 -13.68
N SER A 11 -8.19 -19.55 -13.75
CA SER A 11 -7.70 -20.32 -12.59
C SER A 11 -6.45 -19.72 -11.93
N ASP A 12 -5.53 -19.15 -12.71
CA ASP A 12 -4.30 -18.58 -12.17
C ASP A 12 -4.55 -17.27 -11.43
N LYS A 13 -5.53 -16.49 -11.89
CA LYS A 13 -5.98 -15.27 -11.21
C LYS A 13 -6.67 -15.59 -9.88
N ASP A 14 -7.42 -16.69 -9.83
CA ASP A 14 -8.07 -17.17 -8.60
C ASP A 14 -7.04 -17.70 -7.58
N LEU A 15 -5.98 -18.36 -8.03
CA LEU A 15 -4.88 -18.80 -7.16
C LEU A 15 -4.16 -17.61 -6.51
N ILE A 16 -3.79 -16.59 -7.30
CA ILE A 16 -3.14 -15.37 -6.78
C ILE A 16 -4.05 -14.66 -5.79
N ARG A 17 -5.35 -14.56 -6.07
CA ARG A 17 -6.32 -13.98 -5.14
C ARG A 17 -6.40 -14.77 -3.83
N THR A 18 -6.38 -16.09 -3.92
CA THR A 18 -6.42 -16.99 -2.74
C THR A 18 -5.15 -16.85 -1.92
N LEU A 19 -3.99 -16.74 -2.57
CA LEU A 19 -2.70 -16.56 -1.91
C LEU A 19 -2.60 -15.17 -1.24
N ARG A 20 -3.13 -14.13 -1.87
CA ARG A 20 -3.28 -12.80 -1.25
C ARG A 20 -4.21 -12.83 -0.05
N GLN A 21 -5.35 -13.52 -0.14
CA GLN A 21 -6.26 -13.68 1.00
C GLN A 21 -5.60 -14.47 2.13
N PHE A 22 -4.78 -15.47 1.82
CA PHE A 22 -3.99 -16.20 2.80
C PHE A 22 -2.94 -15.31 3.46
N LEU A 23 -2.17 -14.54 2.70
CA LEU A 23 -1.17 -13.60 3.24
C LEU A 23 -1.82 -12.48 4.08
N ALA A 24 -2.95 -11.92 3.63
CA ALA A 24 -3.70 -10.93 4.40
C ALA A 24 -4.29 -11.52 5.69
N ARG A 25 -4.73 -12.78 5.66
CA ARG A 25 -5.16 -13.49 6.88
C ARG A 25 -3.98 -13.79 7.80
N MET A 26 -2.82 -14.16 7.26
CA MET A 26 -1.58 -14.28 8.04
C MET A 26 -1.23 -12.95 8.73
N GLU A 27 -1.32 -11.84 8.01
CA GLU A 27 -1.07 -10.50 8.54
C GLU A 27 -2.00 -10.20 9.72
N ILE A 28 -3.31 -10.33 9.53
CA ILE A 28 -4.31 -10.15 10.59
C ILE A 28 -4.03 -11.09 11.77
N CYS A 29 -3.66 -12.34 11.51
CA CYS A 29 -3.40 -13.32 12.56
C CYS A 29 -2.11 -13.06 13.35
N LEU A 30 -1.10 -12.45 12.74
CA LEU A 30 0.17 -12.15 13.38
C LEU A 30 0.14 -10.82 14.15
N PHE A 31 -0.64 -9.85 13.67
CA PHE A 31 -0.80 -8.53 14.29
C PHE A 31 -1.89 -8.47 15.37
N ASN A 32 -2.90 -9.34 15.34
CA ASN A 32 -3.86 -9.43 16.44
C ASN A 32 -3.26 -10.17 17.64
N SER A 33 -2.95 -9.41 18.69
CA SER A 33 -2.48 -9.93 19.99
C SER A 33 -3.53 -10.77 20.74
N GLU A 34 -4.79 -10.76 20.29
CA GLU A 34 -5.91 -11.46 20.92
C GLU A 34 -6.07 -12.93 20.45
N ILE A 35 -5.26 -13.38 19.49
CA ILE A 35 -5.32 -14.76 19.02
C ILE A 35 -4.69 -15.70 20.04
N SER A 36 -5.35 -16.84 20.27
CA SER A 36 -4.92 -17.83 21.25
C SER A 36 -3.47 -18.27 20.99
N LYS A 37 -2.68 -18.48 22.05
CA LYS A 37 -1.28 -18.95 21.92
C LYS A 37 -1.16 -20.22 21.07
N LEU A 38 -2.17 -21.08 21.13
CA LEU A 38 -2.25 -22.34 20.38
C LEU A 38 -2.36 -22.10 18.86
N ASP A 39 -3.19 -21.15 18.44
CA ASP A 39 -3.32 -20.79 17.03
C ASP A 39 -2.00 -20.21 16.50
N ARG A 40 -1.34 -19.34 17.28
CA ARG A 40 -0.05 -18.76 16.92
C ARG A 40 1.03 -19.83 16.68
N GLU A 41 1.08 -20.87 17.50
CA GLU A 41 2.02 -21.99 17.34
C GLU A 41 1.73 -22.84 16.09
N VAL A 42 0.46 -23.12 15.79
CA VAL A 42 0.05 -23.84 14.57
C VAL A 42 0.42 -23.02 13.33
N TYR A 43 0.17 -21.71 13.34
CA TYR A 43 0.55 -20.84 12.23
C TYR A 43 2.06 -20.76 12.05
N ILE A 44 2.84 -20.58 13.12
CA ILE A 44 4.32 -20.58 13.01
C ILE A 44 4.81 -21.92 12.46
N LYS A 45 4.22 -23.05 12.89
CA LYS A 45 4.62 -24.39 12.47
C LYS A 45 4.40 -24.67 10.99
N TYR A 46 3.36 -24.12 10.36
CA TYR A 46 3.02 -24.42 8.96
C TYR A 46 3.26 -23.26 8.00
N ALA A 47 2.95 -22.03 8.41
CA ALA A 47 3.06 -20.86 7.55
C ALA A 47 4.52 -20.42 7.36
N LEU A 48 5.37 -20.58 8.38
CA LEU A 48 6.76 -20.14 8.29
C LEU A 48 7.62 -21.03 7.38
N PRO A 49 7.56 -22.38 7.45
CA PRO A 49 8.25 -23.21 6.47
C PRO A 49 7.78 -22.97 5.04
N TYR A 50 6.48 -22.67 4.86
CA TYR A 50 5.95 -22.27 3.56
C TYR A 50 6.54 -20.94 3.08
N ALA A 51 6.63 -19.94 3.96
CA ALA A 51 7.26 -18.65 3.66
C ALA A 51 8.73 -18.82 3.26
N PHE A 52 9.50 -19.63 3.99
CA PHE A 52 10.90 -19.94 3.65
C PHE A 52 11.03 -20.58 2.28
N LYS A 53 10.21 -21.60 2.01
CA LYS A 53 10.21 -22.28 0.71
C LYS A 53 9.82 -21.34 -0.43
N LEU A 54 8.88 -20.42 -0.19
CA LEU A 54 8.50 -19.42 -1.18
C LEU A 54 9.64 -18.44 -1.47
N ILE A 55 10.31 -17.94 -0.42
CA ILE A 55 11.49 -17.06 -0.54
C ILE A 55 12.61 -17.77 -1.31
N ASP A 56 12.91 -19.03 -0.98
CA ASP A 56 13.95 -19.81 -1.63
C ASP A 56 13.63 -20.06 -3.11
N ASN A 57 12.41 -20.47 -3.43
CA ASN A 57 11.99 -20.71 -4.82
C ASN A 57 12.03 -19.41 -5.65
N CYS A 58 11.61 -18.28 -5.08
CA CYS A 58 11.72 -16.99 -5.75
C CYS A 58 13.19 -16.58 -5.94
N SER A 59 14.04 -16.84 -4.95
CA SER A 59 15.49 -16.58 -5.04
C SER A 59 16.15 -17.43 -6.12
N GLU A 60 15.83 -18.72 -6.20
CA GLU A 60 16.33 -19.63 -7.22
C GLU A 60 15.89 -19.21 -8.64
N LEU A 61 14.63 -18.79 -8.79
CA LEU A 61 14.15 -18.24 -10.05
C LEU A 61 14.92 -16.99 -10.46
N MET A 62 15.20 -16.09 -9.52
CA MET A 62 16.02 -14.90 -9.78
C MET A 62 17.47 -15.26 -10.12
N GLU A 63 18.08 -16.23 -9.44
CA GLU A 63 19.43 -16.74 -9.75
C GLU A 63 19.51 -17.28 -11.17
N PHE A 64 18.53 -18.09 -11.57
CA PHE A 64 18.45 -18.63 -12.91
C PHE A 64 18.38 -17.52 -13.96
N VAL A 65 17.56 -16.49 -13.73
CA VAL A 65 17.48 -15.36 -14.66
C VAL A 65 18.77 -14.54 -14.66
N ASN A 66 19.36 -14.27 -13.49
CA ASN A 66 20.62 -13.54 -13.36
C ASN A 66 21.75 -14.23 -14.13
N SER A 67 21.81 -15.56 -14.13
CA SER A 67 22.81 -16.33 -14.90
C SER A 67 22.72 -16.10 -16.42
N LYS A 68 21.55 -15.73 -16.92
CA LYS A 68 21.28 -15.49 -18.35
C LYS A 68 21.20 -14.00 -18.69
N LYS A 69 21.01 -13.13 -17.69
CA LYS A 69 20.79 -11.69 -17.81
C LYS A 69 21.88 -10.98 -18.61
N ALA A 70 23.15 -11.31 -18.36
CA ALA A 70 24.29 -10.67 -19.04
C ALA A 70 24.30 -10.87 -20.57
N LYS A 71 23.56 -11.86 -21.08
CA LYS A 71 23.45 -12.14 -22.53
C LYS A 71 22.25 -11.47 -23.19
N LEU A 72 21.40 -10.79 -22.42
CA LEU A 72 20.14 -10.20 -22.89
C LEU A 72 20.31 -8.70 -23.12
N GLU A 73 19.66 -8.19 -24.16
CA GLU A 73 19.57 -6.75 -24.41
C GLU A 73 18.83 -6.03 -23.29
N LEU A 74 19.18 -4.75 -23.07
CA LEU A 74 18.69 -3.95 -21.95
C LEU A 74 17.15 -3.81 -21.95
N HIS A 75 16.53 -3.74 -23.13
CA HIS A 75 15.07 -3.69 -23.26
C HIS A 75 14.40 -5.00 -22.77
N VAL A 76 15.04 -6.14 -23.01
CA VAL A 76 14.54 -7.47 -22.60
C VAL A 76 14.64 -7.60 -21.08
N GLN A 77 15.73 -7.11 -20.50
CA GLN A 77 15.91 -7.06 -19.05
C GLN A 77 14.82 -6.22 -18.37
N ALA A 78 14.45 -5.07 -18.94
CA ALA A 78 13.36 -4.24 -18.43
C ALA A 78 11.99 -4.94 -18.49
N VAL A 79 11.71 -5.68 -19.56
CA VAL A 79 10.48 -6.49 -19.66
C VAL A 79 10.47 -7.62 -18.63
N LEU A 80 11.61 -8.29 -18.42
CA LEU A 80 11.73 -9.33 -17.40
C LEU A 80 11.44 -8.80 -16.00
N LEU A 81 11.96 -7.62 -15.64
CA LEU A 81 11.65 -6.99 -14.35
C LEU A 81 10.17 -6.74 -14.16
N LYS A 82 9.48 -6.32 -15.23
CA LYS A 82 8.03 -6.11 -15.18
C LYS A 82 7.27 -7.42 -14.95
N ILE A 83 7.72 -8.51 -15.58
CA ILE A 83 7.16 -9.85 -15.32
C ILE A 83 7.43 -10.27 -13.86
N PHE A 84 8.62 -9.99 -13.34
CA PHE A 84 8.94 -10.23 -11.94
C PHE A 84 8.11 -9.35 -11.00
N GLU A 85 7.83 -8.10 -11.35
CA GLU A 85 6.97 -7.21 -10.58
C GLU A 85 5.57 -7.82 -10.41
N GLU A 86 4.96 -8.25 -11.52
CA GLU A 86 3.62 -8.82 -11.54
C GLU A 86 3.50 -10.16 -10.79
N ARG A 87 4.61 -10.86 -10.55
CA ARG A 87 4.60 -12.20 -9.91
C ARG A 87 5.25 -12.21 -8.55
N VAL A 88 6.47 -11.73 -8.47
CA VAL A 88 7.30 -11.74 -7.28
C VAL A 88 7.14 -10.46 -6.48
N GLY A 89 7.05 -9.31 -7.16
CA GLY A 89 6.79 -8.01 -6.53
C GLY A 89 5.44 -7.94 -5.81
N GLU A 90 4.45 -8.72 -6.24
CA GLU A 90 3.17 -8.81 -5.54
C GLU A 90 3.19 -9.77 -4.32
N LEU A 91 4.18 -10.66 -4.23
CA LEU A 91 4.21 -11.76 -3.24
C LEU A 91 5.23 -11.54 -2.13
N LEU A 92 6.48 -11.22 -2.48
CA LEU A 92 7.56 -11.13 -1.51
C LEU A 92 7.48 -9.92 -0.58
N PRO A 93 7.19 -8.68 -1.05
CA PRO A 93 7.15 -7.54 -0.13
C PRO A 93 6.12 -7.69 0.99
N PRO A 94 4.85 -8.12 0.72
CA PRO A 94 3.90 -8.40 1.80
C PRO A 94 4.38 -9.50 2.74
N LEU A 95 4.96 -10.58 2.21
CA LEU A 95 5.46 -11.69 3.03
C LEU A 95 6.57 -11.23 3.98
N VAL A 96 7.55 -10.47 3.48
CA VAL A 96 8.66 -9.94 4.27
C VAL A 96 8.17 -8.95 5.32
N ASN A 97 7.20 -8.10 4.98
CA ASN A 97 6.57 -7.17 5.93
C ASN A 97 5.80 -7.91 7.04
N VAL A 98 5.11 -9.00 6.70
CA VAL A 98 4.45 -9.86 7.68
C VAL A 98 5.48 -10.50 8.62
N MET A 99 6.57 -11.06 8.07
CA MET A 99 7.67 -11.62 8.88
C MET A 99 8.34 -10.56 9.76
N TRP A 100 8.45 -9.32 9.29
CA TRP A 100 8.92 -8.18 10.07
C TRP A 100 8.03 -7.91 11.29
N GLY A 101 6.71 -8.03 11.14
CA GLY A 101 5.74 -7.84 12.23
C GLY A 101 5.82 -8.91 13.33
N MET A 102 6.42 -10.06 13.06
CA MET A 102 6.47 -11.18 14.01
C MET A 102 7.37 -10.88 15.21
N ALA A 103 7.05 -11.47 16.37
CA ALA A 103 7.98 -11.57 17.48
C ALA A 103 9.05 -12.61 17.12
N ILE A 104 10.30 -12.18 16.98
CA ILE A 104 11.42 -13.03 16.55
C ILE A 104 12.26 -13.37 17.77
N ASP A 105 12.36 -14.65 18.08
CA ASP A 105 13.30 -15.21 19.07
C ASP A 105 14.63 -15.61 18.40
N PRO A 106 15.70 -15.85 19.18
CA PRO A 106 17.02 -16.13 18.62
C PRO A 106 17.07 -17.41 17.76
N LYS A 107 16.24 -18.41 18.04
CA LYS A 107 16.19 -19.63 17.23
C LYS A 107 15.51 -19.37 15.89
N LEU A 108 14.40 -18.65 15.89
CA LEU A 108 13.74 -18.25 14.65
C LEU A 108 14.60 -17.33 13.80
N ALA A 109 15.36 -16.43 14.44
CA ALA A 109 16.32 -15.59 13.74
C ALA A 109 17.35 -16.44 12.95
N SER A 110 17.81 -17.60 13.45
CA SER A 110 18.75 -18.48 12.71
C SER A 110 18.15 -19.01 11.46
N GLU A 111 16.87 -19.36 11.55
CA GLU A 111 16.16 -20.03 10.50
C GLU A 111 15.82 -19.02 9.39
N ILE A 112 15.41 -17.80 9.74
CA ILE A 112 15.06 -16.74 8.78
C ILE A 112 16.29 -16.22 8.01
N LEU A 113 17.40 -15.98 8.71
CA LEU A 113 18.52 -15.18 8.19
C LEU A 113 19.18 -15.73 6.91
N PRO A 114 19.42 -17.06 6.74
CA PRO A 114 19.99 -17.62 5.51
C PRO A 114 19.10 -17.37 4.28
N HIS A 115 17.79 -17.51 4.43
CA HIS A 115 16.83 -17.31 3.33
C HIS A 115 16.81 -15.85 2.88
N ILE A 116 16.77 -14.91 3.84
CA ILE A 116 16.80 -13.47 3.54
C ILE A 116 18.15 -13.05 2.97
N TYR A 117 19.25 -13.59 3.48
CA TYR A 117 20.59 -13.31 2.97
C TYR A 117 20.75 -13.76 1.51
N ARG A 118 20.29 -14.97 1.17
CA ARG A 118 20.28 -15.46 -0.21
C ARG A 118 19.46 -14.52 -1.10
N LEU A 119 18.23 -14.19 -0.69
CA LEU A 119 17.38 -13.26 -1.43
C LEU A 119 18.04 -11.89 -1.65
N LEU A 120 18.73 -11.34 -0.65
CA LEU A 120 19.44 -10.07 -0.79
C LEU A 120 20.57 -10.13 -1.84
N ILE A 121 21.34 -11.23 -1.89
CA ILE A 121 22.38 -11.42 -2.90
C ILE A 121 21.78 -11.47 -4.32
N THR A 122 20.67 -12.18 -4.48
CA THR A 122 20.04 -12.37 -5.78
C THR A 122 19.37 -11.09 -6.28
N LEU A 123 18.75 -10.33 -5.38
CA LEU A 123 18.22 -8.98 -5.66
C LEU A 123 19.35 -8.02 -6.04
N ASN A 124 20.46 -7.99 -5.30
CA ASN A 124 21.60 -7.13 -5.63
C ASN A 124 22.16 -7.42 -7.03
N SER A 125 22.31 -8.70 -7.37
CA SER A 125 22.75 -9.14 -8.70
C SER A 125 21.76 -8.74 -9.79
N LEU A 126 20.46 -8.82 -9.49
CA LEU A 126 19.41 -8.42 -10.42
C LEU A 126 19.45 -6.90 -10.68
N MET A 127 19.68 -6.08 -9.65
CA MET A 127 19.67 -4.61 -9.75
C MET A 127 20.93 -4.00 -10.38
N ARG A 128 22.12 -4.60 -10.17
CA ARG A 128 23.43 -4.00 -10.46
C ARG A 128 23.58 -3.36 -11.85
N ASP A 129 23.03 -4.01 -12.88
CA ASP A 129 23.23 -3.59 -14.28
C ASP A 129 22.08 -2.75 -14.85
N LEU A 130 21.15 -2.29 -14.01
CA LEU A 130 19.92 -1.63 -14.46
C LEU A 130 19.97 -0.12 -14.16
N PRO A 131 20.20 0.73 -15.18
CA PRO A 131 20.40 2.17 -14.98
C PRO A 131 19.17 2.85 -14.37
N ASN A 132 17.96 2.42 -14.73
CA ASN A 132 16.72 2.97 -14.20
C ASN A 132 16.63 2.81 -12.67
N ILE A 133 17.08 1.67 -12.14
CA ILE A 133 17.05 1.40 -10.71
C ILE A 133 18.03 2.29 -9.96
N LEU A 134 19.26 2.44 -10.48
CA LEU A 134 20.28 3.29 -9.89
C LEU A 134 19.87 4.77 -9.86
N VAL A 135 19.19 5.24 -10.92
CA VAL A 135 18.62 6.59 -10.97
C VAL A 135 17.52 6.74 -9.93
N SER A 136 16.56 5.81 -9.86
CA SER A 136 15.48 5.85 -8.87
C SER A 136 16.00 5.77 -7.43
N GLU A 137 17.05 4.99 -7.17
CA GLU A 137 17.70 4.93 -5.86
C GLU A 137 18.32 6.28 -5.49
N ARG A 138 19.07 6.88 -6.42
CA ARG A 138 19.67 8.21 -6.23
C ARG A 138 18.61 9.28 -5.99
N ASP A 139 17.54 9.29 -6.79
CA ASP A 139 16.46 10.27 -6.66
C ASP A 139 15.73 10.10 -5.32
N PHE A 140 15.53 8.86 -4.86
CA PHE A 140 15.01 8.58 -3.52
C PHE A 140 15.93 9.10 -2.41
N VAL A 141 17.25 8.87 -2.50
CA VAL A 141 18.22 9.35 -1.50
C VAL A 141 18.27 10.88 -1.45
N LEU A 142 18.13 11.53 -2.61
CA LEU A 142 18.04 12.99 -2.71
C LEU A 142 16.67 13.55 -2.29
N GLY A 143 15.71 12.69 -1.93
CA GLY A 143 14.37 13.09 -1.52
C GLY A 143 13.56 13.73 -2.65
N LYS A 144 13.88 13.42 -3.91
CA LYS A 144 13.04 13.85 -5.04
C LYS A 144 11.71 13.11 -4.99
N TYR A 145 10.64 13.84 -5.29
CA TYR A 145 9.28 13.31 -5.28
C TYR A 145 8.52 13.84 -6.47
N ASP A 146 7.58 13.04 -6.96
CA ASP A 146 6.68 13.45 -8.03
C ASP A 146 5.38 13.97 -7.44
N ARG A 147 4.90 15.10 -7.97
CA ARG A 147 3.57 15.63 -7.65
C ARG A 147 2.59 15.10 -8.67
N ILE A 148 1.68 14.23 -8.24
CA ILE A 148 0.68 13.63 -9.10
C ILE A 148 -0.68 14.19 -8.72
N MET A 149 -1.47 14.56 -9.74
CA MET A 149 -2.86 14.93 -9.58
C MET A 149 -3.69 13.65 -9.48
N VAL A 150 -4.34 13.41 -8.34
CA VAL A 150 -5.19 12.25 -8.10
C VAL A 150 -6.64 12.70 -8.04
N ASP A 151 -7.47 12.11 -8.91
CA ASP A 151 -8.92 12.32 -8.90
C ASP A 151 -9.56 11.42 -7.84
N ARG A 152 -10.13 12.03 -6.80
CA ARG A 152 -10.86 11.35 -5.74
C ARG A 152 -12.35 11.55 -5.93
N THR A 153 -13.11 10.47 -5.82
CA THR A 153 -14.57 10.50 -5.89
C THR A 153 -15.17 9.93 -4.62
N THR A 154 -16.10 10.66 -4.02
CA THR A 154 -16.83 10.26 -2.81
C THR A 154 -18.32 10.46 -3.03
N VAL A 155 -19.14 9.53 -2.56
CA VAL A 155 -20.60 9.62 -2.65
C VAL A 155 -21.17 9.94 -1.27
N ALA A 156 -22.02 10.96 -1.21
CA ALA A 156 -22.75 11.35 -0.02
C ALA A 156 -24.26 11.17 -0.26
N GLU A 157 -24.86 10.33 0.56
CA GLU A 157 -26.26 9.91 0.42
C GLU A 157 -26.99 10.08 1.75
N SER A 158 -28.23 10.56 1.70
CA SER A 158 -29.14 10.63 2.84
C SER A 158 -29.77 9.26 3.12
N PRO A 159 -30.22 8.97 4.35
CA PRO A 159 -31.08 7.82 4.58
C PRO A 159 -32.37 7.94 3.75
N HIS A 160 -32.80 6.85 3.12
CA HIS A 160 -33.97 6.81 2.25
C HIS A 160 -35.02 5.83 2.82
N PRO A 161 -36.28 6.26 3.06
CA PRO A 161 -36.82 7.62 2.95
C PRO A 161 -36.32 8.56 4.05
N VAL A 162 -36.23 9.87 3.76
CA VAL A 162 -35.80 10.88 4.74
C VAL A 162 -36.95 11.23 5.68
N GLN A 163 -36.64 11.35 6.98
CA GLN A 163 -37.59 11.83 7.98
C GLN A 163 -37.94 13.31 7.77
N ARG A 164 -39.11 13.72 8.28
CA ARG A 164 -39.52 15.12 8.18
C ARG A 164 -38.54 16.04 8.91
N GLY A 165 -38.13 17.12 8.25
CA GLY A 165 -37.20 18.12 8.80
C GLY A 165 -35.93 18.27 7.97
N THR A 166 -34.85 18.65 8.64
CA THR A 166 -33.56 18.95 8.01
C THR A 166 -32.59 17.80 8.23
N THR A 167 -31.97 17.31 7.14
CA THR A 167 -30.90 16.31 7.17
C THR A 167 -29.61 16.94 6.68
N GLU A 168 -28.54 16.79 7.45
CA GLU A 168 -27.23 17.36 7.15
C GLU A 168 -26.19 16.26 6.91
N LYS A 169 -25.36 16.43 5.87
CA LYS A 169 -24.23 15.54 5.58
C LYS A 169 -23.02 16.35 5.15
N ALA A 170 -21.95 16.27 5.95
CA ALA A 170 -20.67 16.83 5.60
C ALA A 170 -19.86 15.87 4.74
N VAL A 171 -19.21 16.40 3.70
CA VAL A 171 -18.26 15.70 2.84
C VAL A 171 -16.95 16.45 2.89
N SER A 172 -15.86 15.71 3.10
CA SER A 172 -14.51 16.26 3.07
C SER A 172 -13.64 15.42 2.14
N VAL A 173 -12.92 16.11 1.26
CA VAL A 173 -11.84 15.55 0.44
C VAL A 173 -10.55 16.29 0.79
N PRO A 174 -9.79 15.78 1.78
CA PRO A 174 -8.60 16.46 2.28
C PRO A 174 -7.60 16.78 1.17
N GLY A 175 -7.13 18.02 1.12
CA GLY A 175 -6.13 18.49 0.14
C GLY A 175 -6.70 18.92 -1.21
N ALA A 176 -8.03 18.92 -1.39
CA ALA A 176 -8.65 19.43 -2.61
C ALA A 176 -8.72 20.96 -2.62
N LYS A 177 -8.30 21.60 -3.72
CA LYS A 177 -8.46 23.04 -3.93
C LYS A 177 -9.89 23.40 -4.33
N SER A 178 -10.53 22.50 -5.09
CA SER A 178 -11.90 22.64 -5.55
C SER A 178 -12.56 21.27 -5.68
N MET A 179 -13.85 21.21 -5.40
CA MET A 179 -14.69 20.03 -5.55
C MET A 179 -15.79 20.27 -6.58
N LYS A 180 -16.09 19.24 -7.36
CA LYS A 180 -17.20 19.19 -8.32
C LYS A 180 -18.28 18.26 -7.77
N LEU A 181 -19.47 18.81 -7.55
CA LEU A 181 -20.63 18.09 -7.03
C LEU A 181 -21.63 17.84 -8.17
N ILE A 182 -22.14 16.62 -8.23
CA ILE A 182 -23.19 16.18 -9.14
C ILE A 182 -24.31 15.56 -8.30
N ILE A 183 -25.48 16.20 -8.34
CA ILE A 183 -26.68 15.72 -7.64
C ILE A 183 -27.41 14.73 -8.55
N ASP A 184 -27.73 13.55 -8.02
CA ASP A 184 -28.48 12.53 -8.76
C ASP A 184 -29.97 12.93 -8.89
N SER A 185 -30.42 13.13 -10.13
CA SER A 185 -31.79 13.51 -10.47
C SER A 185 -32.84 12.48 -10.08
N GLN A 186 -32.47 11.20 -9.94
CA GLN A 186 -33.40 10.16 -9.52
C GLN A 186 -33.73 10.24 -8.03
N THR A 187 -32.80 10.75 -7.22
CA THR A 187 -32.96 10.84 -5.76
C THR A 187 -33.57 12.17 -5.33
N PHE A 188 -33.11 13.27 -5.92
CA PHE A 188 -33.62 14.61 -5.66
C PHE A 188 -34.72 14.93 -6.69
N ASN A 189 -35.93 14.45 -6.43
CA ASN A 189 -37.06 14.60 -7.35
C ASN A 189 -37.68 16.01 -7.24
N SER A 190 -37.76 16.73 -8.37
CA SER A 190 -38.44 18.03 -8.51
C SER A 190 -39.94 17.99 -8.24
N SER A 191 -40.53 16.80 -8.12
CA SER A 191 -41.98 16.60 -7.93
C SER A 191 -42.44 16.71 -6.48
N ALA A 192 -41.53 16.87 -5.51
CA ALA A 192 -41.88 17.04 -4.11
C ALA A 192 -41.97 18.54 -3.75
N PRO A 193 -43.18 19.14 -3.67
CA PRO A 193 -43.32 20.56 -3.36
C PRO A 193 -42.80 20.87 -1.95
N GLY A 194 -41.85 21.80 -1.87
CA GLY A 194 -41.28 22.30 -0.60
C GLY A 194 -39.98 21.64 -0.16
N ALA A 195 -39.42 20.68 -0.92
CA ALA A 195 -38.08 20.16 -0.65
C ALA A 195 -37.00 21.09 -1.23
N SER A 196 -35.92 21.32 -0.49
CA SER A 196 -34.78 22.11 -0.96
C SER A 196 -33.45 21.51 -0.50
N LEU A 197 -32.41 21.74 -1.30
CA LEU A 197 -31.04 21.34 -1.00
C LEU A 197 -30.15 22.58 -1.03
N THR A 198 -29.52 22.88 0.10
CA THR A 198 -28.63 24.02 0.26
C THR A 198 -27.22 23.54 0.60
N LEU A 199 -26.21 24.15 -0.02
CA LEU A 199 -24.81 23.88 0.27
C LEU A 199 -24.21 24.95 1.19
N TYR A 200 -23.47 24.48 2.19
CA TYR A 200 -22.75 25.31 3.14
C TYR A 200 -21.26 24.95 3.14
N ARG A 201 -20.40 25.91 3.46
CA ARG A 201 -18.96 25.66 3.59
C ARG A 201 -18.63 24.99 4.93
N ARG A 202 -19.40 25.27 5.98
CA ARG A 202 -19.18 24.73 7.34
C ARG A 202 -20.39 23.94 7.85
N PRO A 203 -20.17 23.01 8.80
CA PRO A 203 -21.27 22.32 9.46
C PRO A 203 -22.13 23.29 10.26
N ASN A 204 -23.35 22.86 10.60
CA ASN A 204 -24.37 23.65 11.31
C ASN A 204 -24.89 24.85 10.50
N GLN A 205 -24.99 24.70 9.18
CA GLN A 205 -25.56 25.73 8.29
C GLN A 205 -24.81 27.07 8.33
N GLN A 206 -23.49 27.02 8.56
CA GLN A 206 -22.63 28.21 8.57
C GLN A 206 -22.05 28.47 7.19
N GLU A 207 -21.98 29.74 6.79
CA GLU A 207 -21.44 30.20 5.49
C GLU A 207 -22.14 29.52 4.29
N PRO A 208 -23.39 29.93 3.95
CA PRO A 208 -24.07 29.42 2.77
C PRO A 208 -23.30 29.79 1.51
N ILE A 209 -23.22 28.85 0.57
CA ILE A 209 -22.60 29.10 -0.73
C ILE A 209 -23.61 29.86 -1.61
N GLU A 210 -23.23 31.04 -2.07
CA GLU A 210 -24.11 31.89 -2.90
C GLU A 210 -24.56 31.15 -4.16
N GLY A 211 -25.88 31.20 -4.45
CA GLY A 211 -26.48 30.52 -5.60
C GLY A 211 -26.60 28.99 -5.47
N ALA A 212 -26.19 28.40 -4.34
CA ALA A 212 -26.23 26.96 -4.11
C ALA A 212 -27.44 26.52 -3.27
N ASN A 213 -28.62 27.08 -3.58
CA ASN A 213 -29.91 26.64 -3.07
C ASN A 213 -30.72 26.08 -4.24
N PHE A 214 -31.03 24.79 -4.17
CA PHE A 214 -31.65 24.04 -5.26
C PHE A 214 -33.01 23.52 -4.80
N ILE A 215 -34.04 23.85 -5.58
CA ILE A 215 -35.39 23.27 -5.45
C ILE A 215 -35.57 22.13 -6.46
N THR A 216 -34.80 22.16 -7.55
CA THR A 216 -34.76 21.16 -8.61
C THR A 216 -33.31 20.80 -8.89
N THR A 217 -33.07 19.58 -9.40
CA THR A 217 -31.71 19.14 -9.75
C THR A 217 -31.06 20.12 -10.73
N PRO A 218 -29.87 20.65 -10.43
CA PRO A 218 -29.19 21.55 -11.35
C PRO A 218 -28.70 20.78 -12.58
N ASN A 219 -28.90 21.37 -13.77
CA ASN A 219 -28.45 20.79 -15.04
C ASN A 219 -26.93 20.89 -15.25
N ARG A 220 -26.24 21.68 -14.43
CA ARG A 220 -24.79 21.89 -14.49
C ARG A 220 -24.14 21.39 -13.21
N PRO A 221 -22.94 20.79 -13.31
CA PRO A 221 -22.18 20.40 -12.13
C PRO A 221 -21.82 21.64 -11.30
N ILE A 222 -21.93 21.52 -9.99
CA ILE A 222 -21.64 22.61 -9.05
C ILE A 222 -20.16 22.54 -8.69
N ILE A 223 -19.45 23.66 -8.79
CA ILE A 223 -18.04 23.75 -8.42
C ILE A 223 -17.94 24.55 -7.12
N VAL A 224 -17.37 23.94 -6.09
CA VAL A 224 -17.18 24.55 -4.77
C VAL A 224 -15.68 24.68 -4.51
N SER A 225 -15.24 25.88 -4.15
CA SER A 225 -13.86 26.13 -3.68
C SER A 225 -13.71 25.65 -2.23
N GLY A 226 -12.68 24.84 -1.98
CA GLY A 226 -12.41 24.25 -0.67
C GLY A 226 -12.39 22.72 -0.70
N ASP A 227 -12.02 22.14 0.43
CA ASP A 227 -11.88 20.70 0.68
C ASP A 227 -13.08 20.09 1.43
N THR A 228 -14.00 20.94 1.89
CA THR A 228 -15.12 20.60 2.75
C THR A 228 -16.40 21.27 2.24
N VAL A 229 -17.48 20.51 2.24
CA VAL A 229 -18.82 20.99 1.87
C VAL A 229 -19.85 20.28 2.72
N CYS A 230 -20.81 21.05 3.22
CA CYS A 230 -21.94 20.51 3.97
C CYS A 230 -23.21 20.61 3.14
N ILE A 231 -23.87 19.47 2.96
CA ILE A 231 -25.09 19.32 2.19
C ILE A 231 -26.25 19.26 3.17
N VAL A 232 -27.16 20.20 3.05
CA VAL A 232 -28.34 20.30 3.92
C VAL A 232 -29.58 20.13 3.06
N PHE A 233 -30.33 19.08 3.35
CA PHE A 233 -31.59 18.77 2.68
C PHE A 233 -32.75 19.04 3.63
N ASN A 234 -33.71 19.84 3.16
CA ASN A 234 -34.96 20.10 3.84
C ASN A 234 -36.06 19.32 3.12
N SER A 235 -36.71 18.38 3.82
CA SER A 235 -37.83 17.61 3.28
C SER A 235 -39.16 18.39 3.28
N GLY A 236 -39.19 19.59 3.88
CA GLY A 236 -40.36 20.46 3.94
C GLY A 236 -41.51 19.85 4.74
N TYR A 237 -42.73 19.93 4.20
CA TYR A 237 -43.94 19.36 4.81
C TYR A 237 -44.17 17.88 4.46
N GLN A 238 -43.31 17.28 3.63
CA GLN A 238 -43.46 15.90 3.18
C GLN A 238 -42.91 14.93 4.21
N SER A 239 -43.67 13.88 4.51
CA SER A 239 -43.27 12.81 5.44
C SER A 239 -42.51 11.66 4.77
N ASN A 240 -42.44 11.63 3.43
CA ASN A 240 -41.85 10.53 2.66
C ASN A 240 -40.98 11.03 1.49
N ALA A 241 -40.20 12.10 1.71
CA ALA A 241 -39.25 12.57 0.71
C ALA A 241 -38.16 11.51 0.51
N TRP A 242 -37.84 11.17 -0.74
CA TRP A 242 -36.85 10.13 -1.01
C TRP A 242 -35.49 10.54 -0.45
N GLY A 243 -34.94 11.69 -0.84
CA GLY A 243 -33.77 12.32 -0.22
C GLY A 243 -32.81 12.92 -1.24
N PHE A 244 -31.50 12.78 -1.00
CA PHE A 244 -30.48 13.16 -1.96
C PHE A 244 -29.32 12.16 -2.02
N LYS A 245 -28.72 12.06 -3.20
CA LYS A 245 -27.42 11.45 -3.45
C LYS A 245 -26.56 12.40 -4.26
N VAL A 246 -25.40 12.74 -3.73
CA VAL A 246 -24.44 13.65 -4.36
C VAL A 246 -23.12 12.91 -4.57
N THR A 247 -22.65 12.92 -5.81
CA THR A 247 -21.31 12.48 -6.16
C THR A 247 -20.38 13.69 -6.12
N VAL A 248 -19.39 13.64 -5.23
CA VAL A 248 -18.36 14.67 -5.09
C VAL A 248 -17.08 14.14 -5.71
N SER A 249 -16.53 14.89 -6.66
CA SER A 249 -15.28 14.58 -7.35
C SER A 249 -14.31 15.73 -7.15
N ALA A 250 -13.08 15.46 -6.78
CA ALA A 250 -12.08 16.48 -6.53
C ALA A 250 -10.68 15.99 -6.94
N THR A 251 -9.87 16.89 -7.46
CA THR A 251 -8.49 16.58 -7.81
C THR A 251 -7.59 17.07 -6.68
N THR A 252 -6.82 16.15 -6.09
CA THR A 252 -5.88 16.42 -5.01
C THR A 252 -4.45 16.29 -5.51
N GLU A 253 -3.58 17.21 -5.09
CA GLU A 253 -2.14 17.09 -5.31
C GLU A 253 -1.57 16.12 -4.26
N GLU A 254 -1.13 14.94 -4.72
CA GLU A 254 -0.46 13.97 -3.87
C GLU A 254 1.03 13.92 -4.20
N VAL A 255 1.84 13.90 -3.16
CA VAL A 255 3.28 13.67 -3.27
C VAL A 255 3.49 12.16 -3.29
N ARG A 256 3.89 11.60 -4.45
CA ARG A 256 4.29 10.20 -4.55
C ARG A 256 5.81 10.08 -4.51
N TYR A 257 6.26 9.23 -3.60
CA TYR A 257 7.60 8.65 -3.64
C TYR A 257 7.46 7.28 -4.32
N GLU A 258 7.54 7.21 -5.66
CA GLU A 258 7.54 5.91 -6.34
C GLU A 258 8.94 5.30 -6.26
N LEU A 259 9.11 4.37 -5.31
CA LEU A 259 10.28 3.52 -5.25
C LEU A 259 10.00 2.24 -6.07
N PRO A 260 10.85 1.86 -7.03
CA PRO A 260 10.74 0.57 -7.72
C PRO A 260 10.57 -0.59 -6.73
N TRP A 261 9.65 -1.52 -7.03
CA TRP A 261 9.30 -2.64 -6.13
C TRP A 261 10.51 -3.42 -5.63
N ILE A 262 11.55 -3.55 -6.46
CA ILE A 262 12.78 -4.28 -6.16
C ILE A 262 13.65 -3.57 -5.11
N LEU A 263 13.68 -2.23 -5.14
CA LEU A 263 14.35 -1.41 -4.13
C LEU A 263 13.56 -1.42 -2.83
N ASP A 264 12.23 -1.36 -2.91
CA ASP A 264 11.36 -1.47 -1.74
C ASP A 264 11.55 -2.84 -1.04
N LEU A 265 11.48 -3.92 -1.81
CA LEU A 265 11.75 -5.27 -1.32
C LEU A 265 13.14 -5.39 -0.68
N THR A 266 14.18 -4.85 -1.32
CA THR A 266 15.56 -4.91 -0.80
C THR A 266 15.66 -4.19 0.56
N LYS A 267 15.01 -3.03 0.70
CA LYS A 267 14.96 -2.29 1.97
C LYS A 267 14.22 -3.08 3.04
N SER A 268 13.06 -3.65 2.74
CA SER A 268 12.30 -4.48 3.67
C SER A 268 13.07 -5.73 4.10
N CYS A 269 13.75 -6.41 3.19
CA CYS A 269 14.62 -7.55 3.48
C CYS A 269 15.81 -7.14 4.37
N THR A 270 16.42 -5.98 4.09
CA THR A 270 17.54 -5.45 4.89
C THR A 270 17.10 -5.11 6.31
N LEU A 271 15.92 -4.51 6.46
CA LEU A 271 15.33 -4.27 7.77
C LEU A 271 15.15 -5.59 8.51
N LEU A 272 14.45 -6.57 7.92
CA LEU A 272 14.24 -7.89 8.52
C LEU A 272 15.53 -8.57 8.94
N ALA A 273 16.54 -8.59 8.07
CA ALA A 273 17.87 -9.11 8.39
C ALA A 273 18.49 -8.39 9.59
N SER A 274 18.33 -7.06 9.67
CA SER A 274 18.83 -6.24 10.77
C SER A 274 18.13 -6.55 12.10
N LYS A 275 16.81 -6.80 12.11
CA LYS A 275 16.11 -7.25 13.33
C LYS A 275 16.54 -8.63 13.78
N CYS A 276 16.67 -9.58 12.85
CA CYS A 276 17.19 -10.92 13.15
C CYS A 276 18.60 -10.82 13.75
N ALA A 277 19.50 -10.03 13.14
CA ALA A 277 20.83 -9.79 13.65
C ALA A 277 20.83 -9.11 15.04
N GLY A 278 19.96 -8.13 15.25
CA GLY A 278 19.81 -7.44 16.54
C GLY A 278 19.36 -8.38 17.66
N VAL A 279 18.33 -9.21 17.43
CA VAL A 279 17.87 -10.24 18.38
C VAL A 279 19.00 -11.22 18.69
N TYR A 280 19.78 -11.60 17.68
CA TYR A 280 20.94 -12.43 17.87
C TYR A 280 22.00 -11.81 18.76
N ILE A 281 22.39 -10.58 18.48
CA ILE A 281 23.39 -9.85 19.26
C ILE A 281 22.93 -9.72 20.71
N LEU A 282 21.64 -9.44 20.96
CA LEU A 282 21.08 -9.37 22.30
C LEU A 282 21.13 -10.72 23.03
N ALA A 283 20.78 -11.81 22.33
CA ALA A 283 20.89 -13.16 22.88
C ALA A 283 22.34 -13.53 23.19
N PHE A 284 23.28 -13.17 22.31
CA PHE A 284 24.71 -13.36 22.52
C PHE A 284 25.23 -12.51 23.66
N LYS A 285 24.83 -11.24 23.80
CA LYS A 285 25.24 -10.37 24.92
C LYS A 285 24.80 -10.94 26.28
N ASN A 286 23.65 -11.60 26.32
CA ASN A 286 23.19 -12.36 27.49
C ASN A 286 23.95 -13.70 27.68
N SER A 287 24.67 -14.17 26.66
CA SER A 287 25.43 -15.43 26.60
C SER A 287 26.96 -15.24 26.54
N ILE A 288 27.50 -14.02 26.72
CA ILE A 288 28.94 -13.74 26.94
C ILE A 288 29.36 -14.23 28.35
N ALA A 289 29.04 -15.50 28.62
CA ALA A 289 29.74 -16.38 29.53
C ALA A 289 30.39 -17.56 28.78
N LYS A 290 30.21 -17.75 27.45
CA LYS A 290 30.96 -18.76 26.68
C LYS A 290 30.92 -18.57 25.15
N CYS A 291 32.11 -18.36 24.60
CA CYS A 291 32.60 -18.71 23.25
C CYS A 291 32.14 -17.90 22.01
N VAL A 292 33.16 -17.26 21.42
CA VAL A 292 33.23 -16.61 20.11
C VAL A 292 33.54 -17.66 19.06
N THR A 293 32.75 -17.74 17.98
CA THR A 293 33.17 -18.14 16.61
C THR A 293 31.94 -18.19 15.68
N ASN A 294 31.58 -17.10 14.99
CA ASN A 294 30.79 -17.24 13.77
C ASN A 294 31.08 -16.09 12.76
N PRO A 295 31.63 -16.36 11.57
CA PRO A 295 32.02 -15.35 10.58
C PRO A 295 30.84 -14.56 9.97
N VAL A 296 29.61 -15.09 10.07
CA VAL A 296 28.38 -14.37 9.64
C VAL A 296 28.14 -13.09 10.45
N PHE A 297 28.64 -13.05 11.69
CA PHE A 297 28.51 -11.93 12.62
C PHE A 297 29.29 -10.68 12.17
N LEU A 298 30.47 -10.86 11.58
CA LEU A 298 31.29 -9.73 11.10
C LEU A 298 30.68 -9.06 9.87
N PHE A 299 30.05 -9.85 8.99
CA PHE A 299 29.49 -9.37 7.72
C PHE A 299 28.18 -8.58 7.92
N LEU A 300 27.30 -9.03 8.82
CA LEU A 300 26.06 -8.31 9.17
C LEU A 300 26.33 -7.04 9.99
N TYR A 301 27.34 -7.06 10.86
CA TYR A 301 27.78 -5.85 11.57
C TYR A 301 28.33 -4.80 10.60
N PHE A 302 29.05 -5.21 9.55
CA PHE A 302 29.50 -4.32 8.49
C PHE A 302 28.34 -3.78 7.64
N MET A 303 27.37 -4.62 7.27
CA MET A 303 26.15 -4.17 6.56
C MET A 303 25.35 -3.16 7.38
N MET A 304 25.13 -3.40 8.69
CA MET A 304 24.42 -2.44 9.55
C MET A 304 25.13 -1.09 9.68
N LYS A 305 26.48 -1.07 9.63
CA LYS A 305 27.28 0.15 9.70
C LYS A 305 27.31 0.92 8.38
N ILE A 306 27.15 0.23 7.24
CA ILE A 306 27.00 0.83 5.91
C ILE A 306 25.59 1.45 5.76
N TYR A 307 24.54 0.77 6.22
CA TYR A 307 23.16 1.26 6.10
C TYR A 307 22.75 2.33 7.13
N SER A 308 23.50 2.52 8.22
CA SER A 308 23.26 3.62 9.20
C SER A 308 23.90 4.95 8.81
N ASN A 309 24.60 5.03 7.66
CA ASN A 309 25.26 6.26 7.20
C ASN A 309 24.68 6.65 5.82
N PRO A 310 23.90 7.73 5.70
CA PRO A 310 23.25 8.10 4.43
C PRO A 310 24.21 8.65 3.36
N PHE A 311 25.53 8.55 3.54
CA PHE A 311 26.55 9.20 2.72
C PHE A 311 27.54 8.26 2.02
N LEU A 312 27.39 6.94 2.10
CA LEU A 312 28.34 6.03 1.46
C LEU A 312 27.63 4.83 0.82
N ILE A 313 27.17 5.01 -0.41
CA ILE A 313 26.85 3.91 -1.30
C ILE A 313 27.68 4.12 -2.57
N LEU A 314 28.48 3.10 -2.92
CA LEU A 314 29.55 3.02 -3.92
C LEU A 314 30.94 3.51 -3.50
N THR A 315 31.62 2.69 -2.71
CA THR A 315 33.07 2.45 -2.94
C THR A 315 33.58 1.08 -2.48
N LEU A 316 32.72 0.19 -1.99
CA LEU A 316 33.14 -1.14 -1.58
C LEU A 316 32.07 -2.16 -1.99
N PHE A 317 32.09 -2.55 -3.27
CA PHE A 317 31.98 -3.92 -3.81
C PHE A 317 31.84 -3.90 -5.33
#